data_AF-A0A7L3A1K0-F1
#
_entry.id   AF-A0A7L3A1K0-F1
#
_cell.length_a   1.000
_cell.length_b   1.000
_cell.length_c   1.000
_cell.angle_alpha   90.00
_cell.angle_beta   90.00
_cell.angle_gamma   90.00
#
_symmetry.space_group_name_H-M   'P 1'
#
loop_
_entity.id
_entity.type
_entity.pdbx_description
1 polymer ?
#
loop_
_entity_poly.entity_id
_entity_poly.type
_entity_poly.pdbx_seq_one_letter_code
_entity_poly.pdbx_strand_id
1 'polypeptide(L)' 'CNRQTGACDCPPGYTGPSCSDTCSSGRWGRDCANSCACDDCDPATGTCSCQPGFTGQHCQ' A
#
# COMPACT_ATOMS: atom_id res chain seq x y z
N CYS A 1 6.59 15.55 -8.28
CA CYS A 1 5.29 15.85 -7.67
C CYS A 1 4.46 16.70 -8.59
N ASN A 2 3.25 16.26 -8.92
CA ASN A 2 2.34 16.96 -9.79
C ASN A 2 1.83 18.22 -9.07
N ARG A 3 2.18 19.41 -9.59
CA ARG A 3 1.81 20.70 -8.98
C ARG A 3 0.32 20.99 -9.04
N GLN A 4 -0.42 20.28 -9.90
CA GLN A 4 -1.83 20.51 -10.19
C GLN A 4 -2.74 19.62 -9.33
N THR A 5 -2.32 18.40 -9.03
CA THR A 5 -3.07 17.46 -8.17
C THR A 5 -2.49 17.35 -6.76
N GLY A 6 -1.26 17.80 -6.53
CA GLY A 6 -0.53 17.56 -5.29
C GLY A 6 -0.03 16.11 -5.13
N ALA A 7 -0.32 15.23 -6.10
CA ALA A 7 0.13 13.84 -6.07
C ALA A 7 1.61 13.75 -6.42
N CYS A 8 2.41 13.24 -5.51
CA CYS A 8 3.81 12.94 -5.77
C CYS A 8 3.93 11.52 -6.33
N ASP A 9 4.85 11.33 -7.28
CA ASP A 9 5.23 10.01 -7.77
C ASP A 9 5.99 9.26 -6.67
N CYS A 10 5.27 8.81 -5.64
CA CYS A 10 5.84 8.12 -4.51
C CYS A 10 6.17 6.67 -4.87
N PRO A 11 7.23 6.10 -4.26
CA PRO A 11 7.47 4.67 -4.34
C PRO A 11 6.26 3.92 -3.78
N PRO A 12 5.99 2.69 -4.26
CA PRO A 12 4.89 1.87 -3.76
C PRO A 12 4.95 1.75 -2.24
N GLY A 13 3.81 1.95 -1.58
CA GLY A 13 3.69 1.90 -0.13
C GLY A 13 3.92 3.21 0.61
N TYR A 14 4.24 4.28 -0.12
CA TYR A 14 4.33 5.64 0.39
C TYR A 14 3.30 6.55 -0.29
N THR A 15 2.88 7.57 0.44
CA THR A 15 1.89 8.57 0.05
C THR A 15 2.21 9.93 0.67
N GLY A 16 1.37 10.90 0.36
CA GLY A 16 1.50 12.27 0.81
C GLY A 16 2.37 13.15 -0.09
N PRO A 17 2.38 14.47 0.16
CA PRO A 17 3.06 15.46 -0.66
C PRO A 17 4.60 15.39 -0.58
N SER A 18 5.14 14.56 0.31
CA SER A 18 6.58 14.31 0.46
C SER A 18 6.95 12.82 0.43
N CYS A 19 6.00 11.93 0.13
CA CYS A 19 6.21 10.47 0.17
C CYS A 19 6.76 9.97 1.52
N SER A 20 6.43 10.67 2.59
CA SER A 20 6.91 10.38 3.95
C SER A 20 5.89 9.56 4.74
N ASP A 21 4.64 9.60 4.32
CA ASP A 21 3.55 8.86 4.94
C ASP A 21 3.50 7.47 4.30
N THR A 22 3.44 6.41 5.10
CA THR A 22 3.16 5.07 4.60
C THR A 22 1.68 4.86 4.40
N CYS A 23 1.32 3.93 3.52
CA CYS A 23 -0.08 3.56 3.35
C CYS A 23 -0.67 3.03 4.66
N SER A 24 -1.91 3.45 4.95
CA SER A 24 -2.69 2.89 6.05
C SER A 24 -2.89 1.39 5.83
N SER A 25 -2.98 0.65 6.94
CA SER A 25 -3.29 -0.78 6.92
C SER A 25 -4.55 -1.04 6.09
N GLY A 26 -4.48 -2.05 5.22
CA GLY A 26 -5.52 -2.34 4.26
C GLY A 26 -5.42 -1.59 2.92
N ARG A 27 -4.33 -0.87 2.64
CA ARG A 27 -4.07 -0.21 1.35
C ARG A 27 -2.65 -0.40 0.85
N TRP A 28 -2.48 -0.40 -0.46
CA TRP A 28 -1.21 -0.67 -1.11
C TRP A 28 -1.06 -0.05 -2.50
N GLY A 29 0.17 -0.12 -3.03
CA GLY A 29 0.56 0.38 -4.33
C GLY A 29 0.96 1.85 -4.30
N ARG A 30 0.99 2.48 -5.47
CA ARG A 30 1.28 3.91 -5.58
C ARG A 30 0.13 4.71 -4.99
N ASP A 31 0.45 5.67 -4.12
CA ASP A 31 -0.52 6.54 -3.44
C ASP A 31 -1.62 5.77 -2.70
N CYS A 32 -1.38 4.51 -2.33
CA CYS A 32 -2.35 3.66 -1.64
C CYS A 32 -3.67 3.51 -2.43
N ALA A 33 -3.58 3.56 -3.76
CA ALA A 33 -4.73 3.53 -4.67
C ALA A 33 -5.46 2.19 -4.66
N ASN A 34 -4.79 1.11 -4.24
CA ASN A 34 -5.37 -0.21 -4.13
C ASN A 34 -5.71 -0.53 -2.67
N SER A 35 -6.81 -1.24 -2.45
CA SER A 35 -7.16 -1.80 -1.14
C SER A 35 -6.69 -3.26 -1.03
N CYS A 36 -6.30 -3.66 0.17
CA CYS A 36 -6.03 -5.05 0.50
C CYS A 36 -7.31 -5.77 0.89
N ALA A 37 -7.34 -7.08 0.72
CA ALA A 37 -8.46 -7.92 1.14
C ALA A 37 -8.29 -8.53 2.55
N CYS A 38 -7.18 -8.20 3.23
CA CYS A 38 -6.82 -8.61 4.58
C CYS A 38 -6.67 -7.39 5.49
N ASP A 39 -6.71 -7.60 6.81
CA ASP A 39 -6.57 -6.55 7.82
C ASP A 39 -5.20 -5.83 7.77
N ASP A 40 -4.13 -6.56 7.41
CA ASP A 40 -2.79 -6.00 7.30
C ASP A 40 -2.01 -6.60 6.12
N CYS A 41 -1.44 -5.72 5.31
CA CYS A 41 -0.77 -6.06 4.07
C CYS A 41 0.42 -5.14 3.83
N ASP A 42 1.39 -5.68 3.11
CA ASP A 42 2.55 -4.93 2.67
C ASP A 42 2.10 -3.75 1.79
N PRO A 43 2.41 -2.50 2.17
CA PRO A 43 1.90 -1.33 1.47
C PRO A 43 2.54 -1.17 0.08
N ALA A 44 3.70 -1.78 -0.18
CA ALA A 44 4.37 -1.70 -1.47
C ALA A 44 3.82 -2.71 -2.48
N THR A 45 3.56 -3.94 -2.03
CA THR A 45 3.20 -5.07 -2.89
C THR A 45 1.74 -5.51 -2.77
N GLY A 46 1.04 -5.09 -1.71
CA GLY A 46 -0.28 -5.59 -1.34
C GLY A 46 -0.26 -7.01 -0.80
N THR A 47 0.92 -7.54 -0.48
CA THR A 47 1.06 -8.91 0.04
C THR A 47 0.56 -8.96 1.47
N CYS A 48 -0.51 -9.71 1.71
CA CYS A 48 -0.98 -9.95 3.07
C CYS A 48 0.12 -10.64 3.87
N SER A 49 0.43 -10.12 5.06
CA SER A 49 1.43 -10.72 5.94
C SER A 49 0.82 -11.91 6.67
N CYS A 50 0.58 -12.98 5.92
CA CYS A 50 0.01 -14.21 6.44
C CYS A 50 1.06 -15.00 7.23
N GLN A 51 0.62 -15.91 8.11
CA GLN A 51 1.54 -16.85 8.76
C GLN A 51 2.36 -17.61 7.69
N PRO A 52 3.64 -17.92 7.95
CA PRO A 52 4.47 -18.64 6.99
C PRO A 52 3.80 -19.97 6.61
N GLY A 53 3.38 -20.07 5.34
CA GLY A 53 2.60 -21.20 4.81
C GLY A 53 1.26 -20.81 4.19
N PHE A 54 0.73 -19.62 4.50
CA PHE A 54 -0.50 -19.08 3.92
C PHE A 54 -0.15 -18.08 2.82
N THR A 55 -0.77 -18.21 1.66
CA THR A 55 -0.52 -17.34 0.50
C THR A 55 -1.85 -16.91 -0.12
N GLY A 56 -1.90 -15.70 -0.67
CA GLY A 56 -3.10 -15.15 -1.31
C GLY A 56 -3.77 -14.04 -0.52
N GLN A 57 -4.75 -13.39 -1.16
CA GLN A 57 -5.38 -12.15 -0.68
C GLN A 57 -6.18 -12.32 0.63
N HIS A 58 -6.47 -13.55 1.04
CA HIS A 58 -7.25 -13.86 2.24
C HIS A 58 -6.50 -14.72 3.27
N CYS A 59 -5.20 -14.98 3.09
CA CYS A 59 -4.43 -15.86 3.98
C CYS A 59 -5.13 -17.21 4.26
N GLN A 60 -5.66 -17.84 3.21
CA GLN A 60 -6.37 -19.14 3.29
C GLN A 60 -5.46 -20.31 2.90
#